data_AF-A0A926AQ71-F1
#
_entry.id   AF-A0A926AQ71-F1
#
_cell.length_a   1.000
_cell.length_b   1.000
_cell.length_c   1.000
_cell.angle_alpha   90.00
_cell.angle_beta   90.00
_cell.angle_gamma   90.00
#
_symmetry.space_group_name_H-M   'P 1'
#
loop_
_entity.id
_entity.type
_entity.pdbx_description
1 polymer ?
#
loop_
_entity_poly.entity_id
_entity_poly.type
_entity_poly.pdbx_seq_one_letter_code
_entity_poly.pdbx_strand_id
1 'polypeptide(L)' 'MSHSPLQISFSTLACPDWSWHDVLRFGSVFGYDGVEVRLLSRETDLLKIADLQ' A
#
# COMPACT_ATOMS: atom_id res chain seq x y z
N MET A 1 -21.47 -12.30 -18.73
CA MET A 1 -21.10 -11.77 -17.40
C MET A 1 -19.58 -11.61 -17.43
N SER A 2 -19.08 -10.37 -17.41
CA SER A 2 -17.64 -10.12 -17.31
C SER A 2 -17.25 -10.36 -15.84
N HIS A 3 -16.49 -11.42 -15.58
CA HIS A 3 -15.87 -11.60 -14.28
C HIS A 3 -14.66 -10.67 -14.21
N SER A 4 -14.72 -9.66 -13.36
CA SER A 4 -13.51 -8.94 -12.97
C SER A 4 -12.59 -9.90 -12.22
N PRO A 5 -11.29 -9.94 -12.54
CA PRO A 5 -10.33 -10.75 -11.78
C PRO A 5 -10.32 -10.33 -10.31
N LEU A 6 -10.03 -11.27 -9.40
CA LEU A 6 -9.88 -10.99 -7.98
C LEU A 6 -8.76 -9.97 -7.78
N GLN A 7 -9.08 -8.83 -7.19
CA GLN A 7 -8.09 -7.80 -6.87
C GLN A 7 -7.54 -8.05 -5.47
N ILE A 8 -6.21 -8.12 -5.36
CA ILE A 8 -5.52 -8.32 -4.08
C ILE A 8 -4.63 -7.12 -3.75
N SER A 9 -4.52 -6.81 -2.48
CA SER A 9 -3.65 -5.73 -1.98
C SER A 9 -2.83 -6.22 -0.80
N PHE A 10 -1.65 -5.66 -0.62
CA PHE A 10 -0.83 -5.94 0.55
C PHE A 10 -0.87 -4.77 1.54
N SER A 11 -0.66 -5.08 2.82
CA SER A 11 -0.69 -4.10 3.92
C SER A 11 0.70 -3.56 4.22
N THR A 12 0.83 -2.24 4.38
CA THR A 12 2.09 -1.63 4.85
C THR A 12 2.50 -2.11 6.26
N LEU A 13 1.56 -2.67 7.05
CA LEU A 13 1.89 -3.31 8.33
C LEU A 13 2.83 -4.51 8.19
N ALA A 14 2.79 -5.22 7.05
CA ALA A 14 3.63 -6.39 6.83
C ALA A 14 5.10 -6.03 6.50
N CYS A 15 5.37 -4.75 6.21
CA CYS A 15 6.66 -4.26 5.74
C CYS A 15 6.98 -2.89 6.36
N PRO A 16 7.19 -2.82 7.69
CA PRO A 16 7.36 -1.55 8.41
C PRO A 16 8.63 -0.78 8.05
N ASP A 17 9.64 -1.46 7.48
CA ASP A 17 10.94 -0.87 7.16
C ASP A 17 11.07 -0.44 5.69
N TRP A 18 10.02 -0.63 4.88
CA TRP A 18 10.04 -0.25 3.48
C TRP A 18 9.75 1.23 3.30
N SER A 19 10.52 1.89 2.42
CA SER A 19 10.16 3.23 1.95
C SER A 19 8.90 3.16 1.07
N TRP A 20 8.22 4.29 0.86
CA TRP A 20 7.10 4.33 -0.07
C TRP A 20 7.48 3.87 -1.49
N HIS A 21 8.70 4.17 -1.94
CA HIS A 21 9.22 3.68 -3.22
C HIS A 21 9.33 2.14 -3.23
N ASP A 22 9.82 1.53 -2.16
CA ASP A 22 9.89 0.07 -2.04
C ASP A 22 8.50 -0.57 -2.06
N VAL A 23 7.53 0.02 -1.35
CA VAL A 23 6.12 -0.40 -1.35
C VAL A 23 5.55 -0.44 -2.77
N LEU A 24 5.70 0.64 -3.53
CA LEU A 24 5.20 0.71 -4.90
C LEU A 24 5.90 -0.27 -5.84
N ARG A 25 7.24 -0.35 -5.73
CA ARG A 25 8.06 -1.22 -6.56
C ARG A 25 7.74 -2.70 -6.31
N PHE A 26 7.80 -3.14 -5.06
CA PHE A 26 7.62 -4.55 -4.71
C PHE A 26 6.16 -4.97 -4.77
N GLY A 27 5.21 -4.07 -4.50
CA GLY A 27 3.78 -4.33 -4.70
C GLY A 27 3.48 -4.78 -6.13
N SER A 28 3.98 -4.02 -7.11
CA SER A 28 3.84 -4.36 -8.52
C SER A 28 4.62 -5.64 -8.89
N VAL A 29 5.87 -5.79 -8.44
CA VAL A 29 6.70 -6.97 -8.74
C VAL A 29 6.09 -8.26 -8.19
N PHE A 30 5.41 -8.20 -7.05
CA PHE A 30 4.76 -9.36 -6.42
C PHE A 30 3.35 -9.64 -6.95
N GLY A 31 2.83 -8.82 -7.88
CA GLY A 31 1.55 -9.04 -8.53
C GLY A 31 0.35 -8.59 -7.70
N TYR A 32 0.52 -7.63 -6.79
CA TYR A 32 -0.60 -7.00 -6.10
C TYR A 32 -1.21 -5.88 -6.96
N ASP A 33 -2.53 -5.77 -6.92
CA ASP A 33 -3.31 -4.75 -7.62
C ASP A 33 -3.42 -3.43 -6.83
N GLY A 34 -3.03 -3.45 -5.54
CA GLY A 34 -3.13 -2.28 -4.68
C GLY A 34 -2.34 -2.40 -3.38
N VAL A 35 -2.39 -1.31 -2.61
CA VAL A 35 -1.72 -1.16 -1.31
C VAL A 35 -2.77 -0.73 -0.28
N GLU A 36 -2.82 -1.42 0.84
CA GLU A 36 -3.52 -0.95 2.04
C GLU A 36 -2.54 -0.17 2.91
N VAL A 37 -2.79 1.13 3.06
CA VAL A 37 -2.00 2.01 3.92
C VAL A 37 -2.65 2.05 5.30
N ARG A 38 -1.99 1.43 6.29
CA ARG A 38 -2.46 1.49 7.68
C ARG A 38 -1.97 2.75 8.37
N LEU A 39 -2.91 3.57 8.82
CA LEU A 39 -2.60 4.73 9.65
C LEU A 39 -2.63 4.37 11.14
N LEU A 40 -1.77 5.01 11.92
CA LEU A 40 -1.62 4.80 13.35
C LEU A 40 -2.19 5.99 14.14
N SER A 41 -2.56 5.74 15.40
CA SER A 41 -2.95 6.79 16.36
C SER A 41 -4.10 7.71 15.93
N ARG A 42 -5.04 7.20 15.10
CA ARG A 42 -6.17 7.96 14.52
C ARG A 42 -5.75 9.14 13.64
N GLU A 43 -4.50 9.20 13.20
CA GLU A 43 -4.10 10.14 12.14
C GLU A 43 -4.71 9.64 10.83
N THR A 44 -5.41 10.52 10.10
CA THR A 44 -6.03 10.18 8.81
C THR A 44 -5.51 11.05 7.67
N ASP A 45 -4.66 12.03 7.98
CA ASP A 45 -4.07 12.90 6.99
C ASP A 45 -2.81 12.27 6.39
N LEU A 46 -2.98 11.66 5.21
CA LEU A 46 -1.89 11.05 4.44
C LEU A 46 -0.84 12.08 4.04
N LEU A 47 -1.21 13.35 3.84
CA LEU A 47 -0.30 14.39 3.36
C LEU A 47 0.66 14.88 4.44
N LYS A 48 0.39 14.58 5.72
CA LYS A 48 1.35 14.81 6.81
C LYS A 48 2.52 13.83 6.81
N ILE A 49 2.39 12.71 6.12
CA ILE A 49 3.45 11.71 6.03
C ILE A 49 4.37 12.14 4.89
N ALA A 50 5.52 12.73 5.23
CA ALA A 50 6.47 13.26 4.26
C ALA A 50 6.92 12.22 3.21
N ASP A 51 6.96 10.93 3.58
CA ASP A 51 7.36 9.83 2.70
C ASP A 51 6.27 9.44 1.67
N LEU A 52 5.02 9.91 1.83
CA LEU A 52 3.91 9.65 0.89
C LEU A 52 3.66 10.78 -0.11
N GLN A 53 4.47 11.84 -0.08
CA GLN A 53 4.41 12.98 -1.02
C GLN A 53 5.28 12.73 -2.25
#